data_AF-A0A6M4PPY7-F1
#
_entry.id   AF-A0A6M4PPY7-F1
#
_cell.length_a   1.000
_cell.length_b   1.000
_cell.length_c   1.000
_cell.angle_alpha   90.00
_cell.angle_beta   90.00
_cell.angle_gamma   90.00
#
_symmetry.space_group_name_H-M   'P 1'
#
loop_
_entity.id
_entity.type
_entity.pdbx_description
1 polymer ?
#
loop_
_entity_poly.entity_id
_entity_poly.type
_entity_poly.pdbx_seq_one_letter_code
_entity_poly.pdbx_strand_id
1 'polypeptide(L)'
;MRGQAVCRKHGGASPQARAAAERRQLEVEARALLADLDVDPVGDPLAALLRLGGQVIRWQEATARLLNEVESVRYRGANGTEQLRAEVVLFERATDRACQVLATIARLNIDERLAAVSERQAEAVIGAVEAALAAAGVSGDLAAEGRRAAARHLRLVEA
;
A
#
# COMPACT_ATOMS: atom_id res chain seq x y z
N MET A 1 8.86 25.82 25.65
CA MET A 1 10.13 26.53 25.90
C MET A 1 10.39 27.53 24.78
N ARG A 2 10.47 28.83 25.09
CA ARG A 2 10.78 29.89 24.11
C ARG A 2 12.31 29.96 23.95
N GLY A 3 12.82 29.64 22.75
CA GLY A 3 14.26 29.76 22.46
C GLY A 3 14.74 31.20 22.65
N GLN A 4 15.90 31.39 23.29
CA GLN A 4 16.43 32.72 23.58
C GLN A 4 16.60 33.52 22.29
N ALA A 5 15.96 34.70 22.23
CA ALA A 5 16.12 35.64 21.14
C ALA A 5 17.49 36.32 21.26
N VAL A 6 18.53 35.70 20.71
CA VAL A 6 19.87 36.30 20.66
C VAL A 6 19.95 37.33 19.54
N CYS A 7 20.38 38.54 19.86
CA CYS A 7 20.54 39.59 18.85
C CYS A 7 21.70 39.27 17.89
N ARG A 8 21.76 39.97 16.75
CA ARG A 8 22.81 39.79 15.73
C ARG A 8 24.23 39.82 16.31
N LYS A 9 24.44 40.63 17.36
CA LYS A 9 25.73 40.82 18.05
C LYS A 9 26.04 39.76 19.11
N HIS A 10 25.05 39.00 19.59
CA HIS A 10 25.23 37.94 20.59
C HIS A 10 25.00 36.54 19.99
N GLY A 11 25.53 36.32 18.79
CA GLY A 11 25.53 35.01 18.15
C GLY A 11 24.33 34.73 17.23
N GLY A 12 23.35 35.63 17.11
CA GLY A 12 22.21 35.46 16.20
C GLY A 12 22.57 35.47 14.70
N ALA A 13 23.76 35.98 14.34
CA ALA A 13 24.29 35.95 12.96
C ALA A 13 25.37 34.90 12.72
N SER A 14 25.65 34.04 13.70
CA SER A 14 26.64 32.97 13.49
C SER A 14 26.16 32.03 12.38
N PRO A 15 27.09 31.41 11.62
CA PRO A 15 26.72 30.42 10.60
C PRO A 15 25.86 29.29 11.17
N GLN A 16 26.13 28.87 12.41
CA GLN A 16 25.39 27.82 13.09
C GLN A 16 23.96 28.26 13.45
N ALA A 17 23.77 29.51 13.89
CA ALA A 17 22.46 30.06 14.19
C ALA A 17 21.60 30.24 12.93
N ARG A 18 22.23 30.63 11.80
CA ARG A 18 21.57 30.73 10.49
C ARG A 18 21.14 29.37 9.95
N ALA A 19 22.04 28.40 9.93
CA ALA A 19 21.71 27.03 9.53
C ALA A 19 20.61 26.40 10.41
N ALA A 20 20.62 26.69 11.72
CA ALA A 20 19.55 26.25 12.62
C ALA A 20 18.22 26.99 12.42
N ALA A 21 18.24 28.23 11.94
CA ALA A 21 17.04 28.97 11.57
C ALA A 21 16.45 28.43 10.24
N GLU A 22 17.29 28.21 9.24
CA GLU A 22 16.90 27.62 7.95
C GLU A 22 16.30 26.22 8.13
N ARG A 23 16.92 25.35 8.95
CA ARG A 23 16.34 24.03 9.29
C ARG A 23 14.97 24.15 9.95
N ARG A 24 14.79 25.09 10.86
CA ARG A 24 13.49 25.31 11.52
C ARG A 24 12.44 25.84 10.56
N GLN A 25 12.82 26.70 9.61
CA GLN A 25 11.91 27.15 8.54
C GLN A 25 11.51 25.99 7.64
N LEU A 26 12.48 25.19 7.17
CA LEU A 26 12.21 23.97 6.40
C LEU A 26 11.32 22.97 7.13
N GLU A 27 11.53 22.76 8.45
CA GLU A 27 10.66 21.89 9.25
C GLU A 27 9.24 22.47 9.40
N VAL A 28 9.10 23.78 9.53
CA VAL A 28 7.79 24.45 9.57
C VAL A 28 7.09 24.38 8.22
N GLU A 29 7.81 24.61 7.13
CA GLU A 29 7.31 24.50 5.76
C GLU A 29 6.91 23.05 5.42
N ALA A 30 7.74 22.06 5.79
CA ALA A 30 7.41 20.66 5.63
C ALA A 30 6.20 20.24 6.47
N ARG A 31 6.07 20.75 7.70
CA ARG A 31 4.88 20.50 8.54
C ARG A 31 3.63 21.19 7.99
N ALA A 32 3.76 22.40 7.44
CA ALA A 32 2.66 23.10 6.80
C ALA A 32 2.22 22.35 5.54
N LEU A 33 3.15 21.85 4.73
CA LEU A 33 2.87 21.04 3.54
C LEU A 33 2.23 19.69 3.90
N LEU A 34 2.68 19.05 4.98
CA LEU A 34 2.06 17.84 5.52
C LEU A 34 0.66 18.10 6.11
N ALA A 35 0.42 19.28 6.67
CA ALA A 35 -0.90 19.68 7.18
C ALA A 35 -1.87 20.04 6.05
N ASP A 36 -1.36 20.49 4.90
CA ASP A 36 -2.13 20.82 3.69
C ASP A 36 -2.44 19.59 2.82
N LEU A 37 -1.68 18.50 3.03
CA LEU A 37 -2.05 17.19 2.54
C LEU A 37 -3.24 16.67 3.36
N ASP A 38 -4.44 17.08 2.95
CA ASP A 38 -5.72 16.49 3.38
C ASP A 38 -5.80 15.06 2.82
N VAL A 39 -5.01 14.16 3.39
CA VAL A 39 -4.93 12.77 2.93
C VAL A 39 -6.08 12.01 3.54
N ASP A 40 -7.04 11.65 2.70
CA ASP A 40 -8.08 10.72 3.07
C ASP A 40 -7.47 9.43 3.64
N PRO A 41 -7.96 8.95 4.80
CA PRO A 41 -7.60 7.63 5.28
C PRO A 41 -7.83 6.60 4.18
N VAL A 42 -6.91 5.64 4.07
CA VAL A 42 -7.09 4.52 3.14
C VAL A 42 -8.35 3.75 3.54
N GLY A 43 -9.42 3.91 2.77
CA GLY A 43 -10.73 3.36 3.10
C GLY A 43 -10.76 1.84 3.18
N ASP A 44 -10.14 1.17 2.20
CA ASP A 44 -9.89 -0.28 2.23
C ASP A 44 -8.38 -0.56 2.20
N PRO A 45 -7.73 -0.67 3.38
CA PRO A 45 -6.30 -0.87 3.47
C PRO A 45 -5.86 -2.25 2.97
N LEU A 46 -6.72 -3.27 3.03
CA LEU A 46 -6.39 -4.61 2.56
C LEU A 46 -6.37 -4.65 1.03
N ALA A 47 -7.41 -4.11 0.39
CA ALA A 47 -7.44 -4.00 -1.06
C ALA A 47 -6.33 -3.08 -1.59
N ALA A 48 -5.99 -2.01 -0.87
CA ALA A 48 -4.87 -1.14 -1.22
C ALA A 48 -3.52 -1.88 -1.14
N LEU A 49 -3.30 -2.69 -0.10
CA LEU A 49 -2.08 -3.48 0.06
C LEU A 49 -1.94 -4.56 -1.02
N LEU A 50 -3.03 -5.23 -1.41
CA LEU A 50 -3.00 -6.19 -2.52
C LEU A 50 -2.67 -5.51 -3.86
N ARG A 51 -3.26 -4.33 -4.13
CA ARG A 51 -2.91 -3.54 -5.31
C ARG A 51 -1.44 -3.13 -5.31
N LEU A 52 -0.91 -2.70 -4.17
CA LEU A 52 0.50 -2.38 -4.02
C LEU A 52 1.39 -3.60 -4.27
N GLY A 53 1.01 -4.78 -3.74
CA GLY A 53 1.69 -6.05 -4.02
C GLY A 53 1.81 -6.31 -5.52
N GLY A 54 0.70 -6.21 -6.25
CA GLY A 54 0.72 -6.34 -7.71
C GLY A 54 1.64 -5.33 -8.40
N GLN A 55 1.58 -4.05 -8.01
CA GLN A 55 2.43 -3.01 -8.58
C GLN A 55 3.93 -3.27 -8.35
N VAL A 56 4.30 -3.70 -7.14
CA VAL A 56 5.70 -3.97 -6.79
C VAL A 56 6.23 -5.20 -7.54
N ILE A 57 5.42 -6.24 -7.75
CA ILE A 57 5.81 -7.38 -8.58
C ILE A 57 6.02 -6.95 -10.05
N ARG A 58 5.08 -6.19 -10.61
CA ARG A 58 5.22 -5.67 -11.98
C ARG A 58 6.43 -4.76 -12.14
N TRP A 59 6.78 -4.01 -11.11
CA TRP A 59 8.00 -3.21 -11.08
C TRP A 59 9.25 -4.09 -11.04
N GLN A 60 9.29 -5.12 -10.20
CA GLN A 60 10.38 -6.10 -10.16
C GLN A 60 10.59 -6.76 -11.52
N GLU A 61 9.53 -7.22 -12.18
CA GLU A 61 9.59 -7.76 -13.54
C GLU A 61 10.12 -6.75 -14.57
N ALA A 62 9.71 -5.48 -14.48
CA ALA A 62 10.18 -4.43 -15.37
C ALA A 62 11.68 -4.18 -15.20
N THR A 63 12.15 -4.10 -13.96
CA THR A 63 13.60 -3.95 -13.68
C THR A 63 14.40 -5.19 -14.06
N ALA A 64 13.81 -6.40 -13.99
CA ALA A 64 14.43 -7.63 -14.47
C ALA A 64 14.68 -7.57 -15.99
N ARG A 65 13.71 -7.04 -16.76
CA ARG A 65 13.87 -6.83 -18.20
C ARG A 65 15.01 -5.87 -18.51
N LEU A 66 15.11 -4.75 -17.79
CA LEU A 66 16.24 -3.81 -17.93
C LEU A 66 17.59 -4.48 -17.60
N LEU A 67 17.64 -5.29 -16.55
CA LEU A 67 18.85 -6.03 -16.17
C LEU A 67 19.25 -7.06 -17.25
N ASN A 68 18.29 -7.65 -17.96
CA ASN A 68 18.59 -8.59 -19.05
C ASN A 68 19.20 -7.91 -20.29
N GLU A 69 19.07 -6.58 -20.41
CA GLU A 69 19.62 -5.81 -21.52
C GLU A 69 21.10 -5.40 -21.29
N VAL A 70 21.64 -5.56 -20.07
CA VAL A 70 23.03 -5.18 -19.80
C VAL A 70 24.02 -6.29 -20.16
N GLU A 71 25.05 -5.93 -20.92
CA GLU A 71 26.11 -6.88 -21.32
C GLU A 71 27.05 -7.27 -20.16
N SER A 72 27.19 -6.38 -19.16
CA SER A 72 28.03 -6.59 -17.99
C SER A 72 27.44 -5.88 -16.78
N VAL A 73 27.48 -6.53 -15.63
CA VAL A 73 26.96 -6.01 -14.34
C VAL A 73 27.81 -4.87 -13.76
N ARG A 74 29.04 -4.68 -14.26
CA ARG A 74 29.99 -3.65 -13.78
C ARG A 74 30.49 -2.78 -14.92
N TYR A 75 30.86 -1.55 -14.59
CA TYR A 75 31.54 -0.62 -15.50
C TYR A 75 32.65 0.14 -14.78
N ARG A 76 33.59 0.70 -15.54
CA ARG A 76 34.64 1.57 -14.99
C ARG A 76 34.18 3.03 -15.08
N GLY A 77 34.10 3.71 -13.95
CA GLY A 77 33.73 5.12 -13.88
C GLY A 77 34.85 6.06 -14.35
N ALA A 78 34.53 7.33 -14.57
CA ALA A 78 35.48 8.35 -15.02
C ALA A 78 36.70 8.54 -14.08
N ASN A 79 36.54 8.18 -12.81
CA ASN A 79 37.61 8.18 -11.80
C ASN A 79 38.46 6.89 -11.78
N GLY A 80 38.26 6.00 -12.76
CA GLY A 80 39.00 4.73 -12.88
C GLY A 80 38.52 3.61 -11.95
N THR A 81 37.53 3.86 -11.08
CA THR A 81 37.00 2.85 -10.14
C THR A 81 35.97 1.94 -10.83
N GLU A 82 35.90 0.69 -10.39
CA GLU A 82 34.84 -0.24 -10.80
C GLU A 82 33.55 0.06 -10.04
N GLN A 83 32.42 0.13 -10.75
CA GLN A 83 31.11 0.49 -10.23
C GLN A 83 30.06 -0.52 -10.73
N LEU A 84 29.03 -0.76 -9.91
CA LEU A 84 27.86 -1.53 -10.32
C LEU A 84 26.98 -0.69 -11.26
N ARG A 85 26.37 -1.36 -12.24
CA ARG A 85 25.34 -0.76 -13.08
C ARG A 85 24.07 -0.46 -12.28
N ALA A 86 23.40 0.64 -12.63
CA ALA A 86 22.23 1.11 -11.91
C ALA A 86 21.07 0.11 -12.00
N GLU A 87 20.96 -0.60 -13.11
CA GLU A 87 19.97 -1.64 -13.40
C GLU A 87 20.06 -2.79 -12.38
N VAL A 88 21.29 -3.20 -12.01
CA VAL A 88 21.54 -4.22 -10.98
C VAL A 88 20.99 -3.74 -9.64
N VAL A 89 21.30 -2.51 -9.26
CA VAL A 89 20.85 -1.90 -8.00
C VAL A 89 19.33 -1.70 -7.99
N LEU A 90 18.74 -1.31 -9.11
CA LEU A 90 17.30 -1.15 -9.29
C LEU A 90 16.56 -2.48 -9.13
N PHE A 91 17.07 -3.54 -9.75
CA PHE A 91 16.49 -4.86 -9.66
C PHE A 91 16.55 -5.45 -8.26
N GLU A 92 17.71 -5.36 -7.59
CA GLU A 92 17.87 -5.81 -6.20
C GLU A 92 16.88 -5.08 -5.29
N ARG A 93 16.82 -3.76 -5.40
CA ARG A 93 15.87 -2.91 -4.68
C ARG A 93 14.41 -3.25 -4.95
N ALA A 94 14.06 -3.57 -6.19
CA ALA A 94 12.69 -3.95 -6.55
C ALA A 94 12.34 -5.32 -5.96
N THR A 95 13.28 -6.25 -6.00
CA THR A 95 13.15 -7.60 -5.43
C THR A 95 12.98 -7.55 -3.91
N ASP A 96 13.80 -6.77 -3.20
CA ASP A 96 13.68 -6.59 -1.76
C ASP A 96 12.32 -6.02 -1.35
N ARG A 97 11.83 -5.01 -2.07
CA ARG A 97 10.49 -4.44 -1.83
C ARG A 97 9.39 -5.47 -2.09
N ALA A 98 9.51 -6.27 -3.15
CA ALA A 98 8.56 -7.32 -3.47
C ALA A 98 8.49 -8.34 -2.33
N CYS A 99 9.65 -8.82 -1.85
CA CYS A 99 9.72 -9.72 -0.71
C CYS A 99 9.08 -9.12 0.55
N GLN A 100 9.34 -7.85 0.86
CA GLN A 100 8.75 -7.19 2.03
C GLN A 100 7.22 -7.06 1.95
N VAL A 101 6.68 -6.66 0.80
CA VAL A 101 5.24 -6.50 0.62
C VAL A 101 4.54 -7.87 0.66
N LEU A 102 5.09 -8.87 -0.05
CA LEU A 102 4.55 -10.23 -0.02
C LEU A 102 4.58 -10.84 1.38
N ALA A 103 5.68 -10.67 2.12
CA ALA A 103 5.77 -11.12 3.51
C ALA A 103 4.77 -10.42 4.43
N THR A 104 4.45 -9.15 4.15
CA THR A 104 3.43 -8.40 4.89
C THR A 104 2.03 -8.94 4.59
N ILE A 105 1.71 -9.19 3.32
CA ILE A 105 0.45 -9.81 2.89
C ILE A 105 0.28 -11.17 3.56
N ALA A 106 1.29 -12.02 3.50
CA ALA A 106 1.26 -13.34 4.11
C ALA A 106 1.07 -13.26 5.64
N ARG A 107 1.80 -12.39 6.33
CA ARG A 107 1.71 -12.23 7.80
C ARG A 107 0.34 -11.72 8.26
N LEU A 108 -0.30 -10.88 7.46
CA LEU A 108 -1.61 -10.33 7.78
C LEU A 108 -2.75 -11.34 7.51
N ASN A 109 -2.44 -12.54 7.00
CA ASN A 109 -3.41 -13.56 6.61
C ASN A 109 -4.55 -12.96 5.78
N ILE A 110 -4.20 -12.12 4.80
CA ILE A 110 -5.18 -11.31 4.06
C ILE A 110 -6.18 -12.20 3.33
N ASP A 111 -5.72 -13.34 2.80
CA ASP A 111 -6.58 -14.29 2.09
C ASP A 111 -7.67 -14.85 3.00
N GLU A 112 -7.32 -15.30 4.21
CA GLU A 112 -8.27 -15.81 5.21
C GLU A 112 -9.27 -14.72 5.64
N ARG A 113 -8.78 -13.49 5.83
CA ARG A 113 -9.62 -12.36 6.22
C ARG A 113 -10.58 -11.94 5.11
N LEU A 114 -10.14 -11.94 3.86
CA LEU A 114 -10.99 -11.63 2.71
C LEU A 114 -12.02 -12.72 2.49
N ALA A 115 -11.63 -14.00 2.56
CA ALA A 115 -12.56 -15.12 2.49
C ALA A 115 -13.64 -15.01 3.57
N ALA A 116 -13.26 -14.76 4.82
CA ALA A 116 -14.21 -14.59 5.92
C ALA A 116 -15.10 -13.33 5.77
N VAL A 117 -14.67 -12.30 5.05
CA VAL A 117 -15.54 -11.15 4.70
C VAL A 117 -16.54 -11.56 3.63
N SER A 118 -16.09 -12.21 2.56
CA SER A 118 -16.96 -12.69 1.48
C SER A 118 -18.01 -13.67 1.99
N GLU A 119 -17.63 -14.64 2.83
CA GLU A 119 -18.55 -15.60 3.45
C GLU A 119 -19.65 -14.90 4.26
N ARG A 120 -19.27 -13.93 5.12
CA ARG A 120 -20.25 -13.15 5.90
C ARG A 120 -21.16 -12.31 5.02
N GLN A 121 -20.66 -11.79 3.91
CA GLN A 121 -21.48 -11.06 2.93
C GLN A 121 -22.47 -11.99 2.24
N ALA A 122 -22.03 -13.18 1.81
CA ALA A 122 -22.89 -14.19 1.22
C ALA A 122 -24.00 -14.63 2.21
N GLU A 123 -23.66 -14.85 3.48
CA GLU A 123 -24.63 -15.14 4.55
C GLU A 123 -25.63 -13.99 4.73
N ALA A 124 -25.18 -12.74 4.73
CA ALA A 124 -26.05 -11.58 4.86
C ALA A 124 -27.03 -11.46 3.67
N VAL A 125 -26.55 -11.73 2.45
CA VAL A 125 -27.40 -11.72 1.24
C VAL A 125 -28.43 -12.86 1.30
N ILE A 126 -28.01 -14.06 1.70
CA ILE A 126 -28.92 -15.20 1.88
C ILE A 126 -29.99 -14.88 2.93
N GLY A 127 -29.60 -14.30 4.07
CA GLY A 127 -30.53 -13.85 5.10
C GLY A 127 -31.49 -12.77 4.61
N ALA A 128 -31.03 -11.83 3.79
CA ALA A 128 -31.90 -10.81 3.18
C ALA A 128 -32.92 -11.43 2.20
N VAL A 129 -32.50 -12.42 1.40
CA VAL A 129 -33.41 -13.18 0.51
C VAL A 129 -34.45 -13.94 1.32
N GLU A 130 -34.04 -14.59 2.42
CA GLU A 130 -34.97 -15.30 3.31
C GLU A 130 -36.01 -14.35 3.93
N ALA A 131 -35.57 -13.19 4.41
CA ALA A 131 -36.47 -12.18 4.96
C ALA A 131 -37.44 -11.66 3.89
N ALA A 132 -36.99 -11.46 2.65
CA ALA A 132 -37.83 -11.04 1.54
C ALA A 132 -38.87 -12.11 1.15
N LEU A 133 -38.46 -13.38 1.08
CA LEU A 133 -39.37 -14.51 0.80
C LEU A 133 -40.44 -14.64 1.90
N ALA A 134 -40.05 -14.53 3.17
CA ALA A 134 -40.97 -14.56 4.28
C ALA A 134 -41.97 -13.39 4.23
N ALA A 135 -41.50 -12.17 3.92
CA ALA A 135 -42.37 -11.00 3.75
C ALA A 135 -43.35 -11.14 2.57
N ALA A 136 -42.95 -11.86 1.52
CA ALA A 136 -43.79 -12.19 0.38
C ALA A 136 -44.76 -13.37 0.65
N GLY A 137 -44.76 -13.93 1.85
CA GLY A 137 -45.60 -15.08 2.21
C GLY A 137 -45.12 -16.42 1.66
N VAL A 138 -43.92 -16.49 1.09
CA VAL A 138 -43.33 -17.74 0.61
C VAL A 138 -42.76 -18.52 1.80
N SER A 139 -43.24 -19.74 2.00
CA SER A 139 -42.87 -20.58 3.14
C SER A 139 -42.67 -22.05 2.74
N GLY A 140 -42.15 -22.86 3.66
CA GLY A 140 -41.98 -24.31 3.47
C GLY A 140 -40.99 -24.66 2.34
N ASP A 141 -41.35 -25.64 1.51
CA ASP A 141 -40.47 -26.20 0.49
C ASP A 141 -40.06 -25.17 -0.58
N LEU A 142 -40.96 -24.24 -0.92
CA LEU A 142 -40.69 -23.17 -1.89
C LEU A 142 -39.65 -22.16 -1.36
N ALA A 143 -39.70 -21.85 -0.06
CA ALA A 143 -38.69 -20.99 0.56
C ALA A 143 -37.32 -21.70 0.63
N ALA A 144 -37.30 -23.00 0.91
CA ALA A 144 -36.08 -23.80 0.90
C ALA A 144 -35.47 -23.90 -0.51
N GLU A 145 -36.29 -23.99 -1.55
CA GLU A 145 -35.85 -24.00 -2.95
C GLU A 145 -35.26 -22.64 -3.38
N GLY A 146 -35.92 -21.54 -3.01
CA GLY A 146 -35.41 -20.18 -3.23
C GLY A 146 -34.05 -19.94 -2.55
N ARG A 147 -33.89 -20.40 -1.30
CA ARG A 147 -32.61 -20.33 -0.57
C ARG A 147 -31.51 -21.11 -1.29
N ARG A 148 -31.80 -22.34 -1.73
CA ARG A 148 -30.83 -23.18 -2.47
C ARG A 148 -30.44 -22.55 -3.81
N ALA A 149 -31.39 -21.91 -4.50
CA ALA A 149 -31.12 -21.19 -5.73
C ALA A 149 -30.19 -19.99 -5.49
N ALA A 150 -30.49 -19.14 -4.50
CA ALA A 150 -29.65 -18.00 -4.13
C ALA A 150 -28.21 -18.42 -3.77
N ALA A 151 -28.07 -19.46 -2.94
CA ALA A 151 -26.76 -19.99 -2.55
C ALA A 151 -25.96 -20.54 -3.74
N ARG A 152 -26.62 -21.21 -4.71
CA ARG A 152 -25.95 -21.65 -5.94
C ARG A 152 -25.48 -20.48 -6.80
N HIS A 153 -26.29 -19.43 -6.95
CA HIS A 153 -25.92 -18.28 -7.77
C HIS A 153 -24.77 -17.48 -7.16
N LEU A 154 -24.72 -17.31 -5.84
CA LEU A 154 -23.60 -16.63 -5.18
C LEU A 154 -22.27 -17.35 -5.41
N ARG A 155 -22.24 -18.69 -5.32
CA ARG A 155 -21.04 -19.50 -5.60
C ARG A 155 -20.53 -19.41 -7.05
N LEU A 156 -21.39 -19.05 -8.00
CA LEU A 156 -21.01 -18.89 -9.42
C LEU A 156 -20.43 -17.50 -9.73
N VAL A 157 -20.61 -16.52 -8.84
CA VAL A 157 -20.09 -15.15 -9.01
C VAL A 157 -18.72 -14.98 -8.36
N GLU A 158 -18.36 -15.84 -7.41
CA GLU A 158 -17.06 -15.82 -6.72
C GLU A 158 -15.94 -16.62 -7.44
N ALA A 159 -16.24 -17.32 -8.54
CA ALA A 159 -15.29 -18.12 -9.34
C ALA A 159 -14.82 -17.38 -10.61
#